data_AF-A0A1Y5HV12-F1
#
_entry.id   AF-A0A1Y5HV12-F1
#
_cell.length_a   1.000
_cell.length_b   1.000
_cell.length_c   1.000
_cell.angle_alpha   90.00
_cell.angle_beta   90.00
_cell.angle_gamma   90.00
#
_symmetry.space_group_name_H-M   'P 1'
#
loop_
_entity.id
_entity.type
_entity.pdbx_description
1 polymer ?
#
loop_
_entity_poly.entity_id
_entity_poly.type
_entity_poly.pdbx_seq_one_letter_code
_entity_poly.pdbx_strand_id
1 'polypeptide(L)'
;MTDNQRFSKATNKPKWGATQRQAWLDKQSIKRSYKEDVLSKIEKCTNDFTVTQYGALTFDPSRYPLYVLKSKDWQENKPTVLVTGGVHGYETSGVQGALRFVHSSAAHYSKEFNIIVAPCISPWGYETINRWNPYCVDPNRSFYQQSPSDEAAALMHMLTQLETPLLAHIDLHETTDTDNSEFMPALDARDAKETVLSEIPDGFYLVGDLQNPCTEFQHAIIQGVAKITHIAPADEHGCIIGASLSQPGVINYPTQKLGLCSGFSDAKYATTTEVYPDSPLVNDENCILAQVAAVEAALDFILAEGCAVK
;
A
#
# COMPACT_ATOMS: atom_id res chain seq x y z
N MET A 1 -23.49 -11.34 -12.00
CA MET A 1 -23.09 -10.29 -12.96
C MET A 1 -22.06 -9.45 -12.24
N THR A 2 -20.87 -9.29 -12.82
CA THR A 2 -19.72 -8.67 -12.17
C THR A 2 -19.82 -7.15 -12.30
N ASP A 3 -20.48 -6.50 -11.36
CA ASP A 3 -20.54 -5.04 -11.25
C ASP A 3 -19.23 -4.50 -10.69
N ASN A 4 -18.18 -4.58 -11.48
CA ASN A 4 -16.93 -3.88 -11.21
C ASN A 4 -16.29 -3.35 -12.50
N GLN A 5 -17.10 -3.14 -13.54
CA GLN A 5 -16.71 -2.18 -14.56
C GLN A 5 -16.90 -0.81 -13.94
N ARG A 6 -15.82 -0.22 -13.39
CA ARG A 6 -15.65 1.22 -13.47
C ARG A 6 -16.13 1.62 -14.86
N PHE A 7 -17.12 2.51 -14.94
CA PHE A 7 -17.75 2.90 -16.21
C PHE A 7 -16.73 3.69 -17.03
N SER A 8 -15.75 2.99 -17.59
CA SER A 8 -14.71 3.52 -18.44
C SER A 8 -15.05 3.18 -19.88
N LYS A 9 -15.16 4.19 -20.74
CA LYS A 9 -15.37 4.00 -22.17
C LYS A 9 -14.10 4.37 -22.92
N ALA A 10 -13.84 3.65 -24.01
CA ALA A 10 -12.74 4.01 -24.90
C ALA A 10 -13.06 5.33 -25.61
N THR A 11 -12.04 6.15 -25.81
CA THR A 11 -12.14 7.39 -26.58
C THR A 11 -11.52 7.21 -27.98
N ASN A 12 -11.79 8.14 -28.89
CA ASN A 12 -11.18 8.16 -30.21
C ASN A 12 -9.74 8.73 -30.22
N LYS A 13 -9.20 9.10 -29.06
CA LYS A 13 -7.83 9.62 -28.95
C LYS A 13 -6.83 8.45 -28.97
N PRO A 14 -5.62 8.63 -29.51
CA PRO A 14 -4.57 7.62 -29.38
C PRO A 14 -4.09 7.56 -27.92
N LYS A 15 -3.69 6.36 -27.49
CA LYS A 15 -2.95 6.18 -26.22
C LYS A 15 -1.65 6.97 -26.25
N TRP A 16 -1.10 7.28 -25.09
CA TRP A 16 0.20 7.93 -25.00
C TRP A 16 1.31 7.08 -25.61
N GLY A 17 2.04 7.68 -26.55
CA GLY A 17 3.33 7.20 -27.02
C GLY A 17 4.49 7.79 -26.21
N ALA A 18 5.71 7.57 -26.68
CA ALA A 18 6.93 8.02 -25.99
C ALA A 18 6.95 9.54 -25.74
N THR A 19 6.51 10.34 -26.71
CA THR A 19 6.49 11.81 -26.58
C THR A 19 5.56 12.30 -25.47
N GLN A 20 4.35 11.74 -25.35
CA GLN A 20 3.42 12.14 -24.29
C GLN A 20 3.92 11.69 -22.91
N ARG A 21 4.52 10.51 -22.81
CA ARG A 21 5.12 10.00 -21.57
C ARG A 21 6.29 10.88 -21.12
N GLN A 22 7.18 11.26 -22.05
CA GLN A 22 8.27 12.18 -21.75
C GLN A 22 7.74 13.55 -21.32
N ALA A 23 6.74 14.09 -22.03
CA ALA A 23 6.14 15.37 -21.67
C ALA A 23 5.41 15.33 -20.31
N TRP A 24 4.89 14.18 -19.88
CA TRP A 24 4.39 13.99 -18.52
C TRP A 24 5.54 13.98 -17.53
N LEU A 25 6.62 13.23 -17.79
CA LEU A 25 7.78 13.12 -16.91
C LEU A 25 8.46 14.48 -16.70
N ASP A 26 8.61 15.28 -17.77
CA ASP A 26 9.26 16.61 -17.73
C ASP A 26 8.49 17.64 -16.87
N LYS A 27 7.20 17.39 -16.59
CA LYS A 27 6.40 18.23 -15.67
C LYS A 27 6.62 17.87 -14.21
N GLN A 28 7.20 16.70 -13.93
CA GLN A 28 7.39 16.24 -12.57
C GLN A 28 8.60 16.94 -11.95
N SER A 29 8.48 17.28 -10.68
CA SER A 29 9.55 17.92 -9.91
C SER A 29 9.54 17.37 -8.50
N ILE A 30 10.70 17.42 -7.85
CA ILE A 30 10.85 17.03 -6.45
C ILE A 30 10.17 18.08 -5.57
N LYS A 31 9.29 17.63 -4.68
CA LYS A 31 8.49 18.42 -3.75
C LYS A 31 8.83 18.11 -2.28
N ARG A 32 9.40 16.94 -2.01
CA ARG A 32 9.87 16.49 -0.68
C ARG A 32 11.07 15.55 -0.81
N SER A 33 11.70 15.18 0.29
CA SER A 33 13.02 14.52 0.29
C SER A 33 12.92 13.09 0.83
N TYR A 34 13.12 12.10 -0.03
CA TYR A 34 13.20 10.70 0.38
C TYR A 34 14.34 10.48 1.39
N LYS A 35 15.46 11.17 1.17
CA LYS A 35 16.61 11.10 2.06
C LYS A 35 16.27 11.61 3.47
N GLU A 36 15.63 12.77 3.57
CA GLU A 36 15.34 13.39 4.87
C GLU A 36 14.14 12.72 5.54
N ASP A 37 13.06 12.46 4.80
CA ASP A 37 11.79 12.03 5.36
C ASP A 37 11.71 10.51 5.61
N VAL A 38 12.57 9.72 4.94
CA VAL A 38 12.55 8.26 5.00
C VAL A 38 13.91 7.69 5.41
N LEU A 39 14.98 7.91 4.63
CA LEU A 39 16.28 7.27 4.90
C LEU A 39 16.82 7.64 6.29
N SER A 40 16.73 8.92 6.67
CA SER A 40 17.18 9.39 8.00
C SER A 40 16.43 8.74 9.17
N LYS A 41 15.21 8.23 8.93
CA LYS A 41 14.41 7.50 9.94
C LYS A 41 14.78 6.02 9.95
N ILE A 42 14.96 5.41 8.78
CA ILE A 42 15.44 4.02 8.65
C ILE A 42 16.78 3.82 9.37
N GLU A 43 17.71 4.77 9.25
CA GLU A 43 19.02 4.73 9.94
C GLU A 43 18.90 4.59 11.47
N LYS A 44 17.78 5.08 12.05
CA LYS A 44 17.52 5.05 13.49
C LYS A 44 16.84 3.75 13.96
N CYS A 45 16.46 2.84 13.04
CA CYS A 45 15.76 1.60 13.37
C CYS A 45 16.71 0.43 13.74
N THR A 46 18.01 0.67 13.86
CA THR A 46 19.03 -0.39 13.90
C THR A 46 19.15 -1.14 15.22
N ASN A 47 18.40 -0.80 16.27
CA ASN A 47 18.48 -1.49 17.56
C ASN A 47 17.82 -2.87 17.52
N ASP A 48 16.56 -2.95 17.09
CA ASP A 48 15.78 -4.20 17.07
C ASP A 48 15.63 -4.79 15.65
N PHE A 49 16.02 -4.02 14.63
CA PHE A 49 15.91 -4.42 13.23
C PHE A 49 17.25 -4.39 12.50
N THR A 50 17.42 -5.33 11.59
CA THR A 50 18.46 -5.32 10.56
C THR A 50 17.92 -4.56 9.36
N VAL A 51 18.59 -3.48 8.97
CA VAL A 51 18.31 -2.72 7.75
C VAL A 51 19.12 -3.34 6.61
N THR A 52 18.47 -3.66 5.49
CA THR A 52 19.11 -4.22 4.29
C THR A 52 18.65 -3.45 3.07
N GLN A 53 19.60 -3.01 2.23
CA GLN A 53 19.27 -2.52 0.91
C GLN A 53 18.96 -3.72 0.01
N TYR A 54 17.74 -3.81 -0.51
CA TYR A 54 17.32 -4.92 -1.38
C TYR A 54 17.33 -4.56 -2.87
N GLY A 55 17.51 -3.29 -3.21
CA GLY A 55 17.56 -2.83 -4.59
C GLY A 55 17.81 -1.33 -4.69
N ALA A 56 17.61 -0.80 -5.90
CA ALA A 56 17.55 0.63 -6.18
C ALA A 56 16.78 0.83 -7.50
N LEU A 57 16.08 1.97 -7.66
CA LEU A 57 15.36 2.24 -8.91
C LEU A 57 16.34 2.52 -10.04
N THR A 58 16.14 1.92 -11.23
CA THR A 58 17.07 2.09 -12.35
C THR A 58 17.10 3.52 -12.89
N PHE A 59 16.05 4.30 -12.63
CA PHE A 59 15.94 5.71 -13.01
C PHE A 59 17.05 6.59 -12.41
N ASP A 60 17.34 6.42 -11.12
CA ASP A 60 18.48 7.05 -10.43
C ASP A 60 18.87 6.17 -9.23
N PRO A 61 19.72 5.16 -9.43
CA PRO A 61 20.04 4.18 -8.40
C PRO A 61 20.73 4.78 -7.17
N SER A 62 21.42 5.92 -7.35
CA SER A 62 22.14 6.59 -6.28
C SER A 62 21.20 7.33 -5.33
N ARG A 63 20.12 7.90 -5.89
CA ARG A 63 19.13 8.69 -5.17
C ARG A 63 18.02 7.84 -4.57
N TYR A 64 17.69 6.72 -5.21
CA TYR A 64 16.56 5.87 -4.85
C TYR A 64 16.99 4.44 -4.50
N PRO A 65 17.88 4.24 -3.50
CA PRO A 65 18.07 2.92 -2.92
C PRO A 65 16.78 2.44 -2.24
N LEU A 66 16.52 1.14 -2.28
CA LEU A 66 15.35 0.52 -1.65
C LEU A 66 15.77 -0.29 -0.44
N TYR A 67 15.14 -0.03 0.70
CA TYR A 67 15.48 -0.64 1.99
C TYR A 67 14.33 -1.44 2.59
N VAL A 68 14.70 -2.53 3.24
CA VAL A 68 13.81 -3.37 4.05
C VAL A 68 14.38 -3.48 5.46
N LEU A 69 13.49 -3.52 6.44
CA LEU A 69 13.81 -3.72 7.85
C LEU A 69 13.30 -5.10 8.27
N LYS A 70 14.17 -5.90 8.89
CA LYS A 70 13.83 -7.24 9.37
C LYS A 70 14.11 -7.35 10.86
N SER A 71 13.19 -7.93 11.64
CA SER A 71 13.43 -8.19 13.07
C SER A 71 14.71 -9.02 13.26
N LYS A 72 15.57 -8.64 14.21
CA LYS A 72 16.88 -9.29 14.41
C LYS A 72 16.81 -10.72 14.94
N ASP A 73 15.92 -10.99 15.90
CA ASP A 73 15.74 -12.31 16.52
C ASP A 73 14.82 -13.20 15.66
N TRP A 74 15.30 -13.48 14.44
CA TRP A 74 14.58 -14.30 13.47
C TRP A 74 14.56 -15.77 13.92
N GLN A 75 13.37 -16.36 14.00
CA GLN A 75 13.22 -17.75 14.41
C GLN A 75 12.37 -18.51 13.39
N GLU A 76 12.85 -19.66 12.90
CA GLU A 76 12.18 -20.45 11.85
C GLU A 76 10.77 -20.91 12.24
N ASN A 77 10.49 -21.07 13.54
CA ASN A 77 9.20 -21.48 14.06
C ASN A 77 8.21 -20.31 14.28
N LYS A 78 8.63 -19.06 14.09
CA LYS A 78 7.74 -17.90 14.19
C LYS A 78 7.06 -17.62 12.84
N PRO A 79 5.77 -17.26 12.84
CA PRO A 79 5.11 -16.78 11.63
C PRO A 79 5.77 -15.49 11.13
N THR A 80 5.84 -15.35 9.80
CA THR A 80 6.43 -14.18 9.15
C THR A 80 5.34 -13.23 8.67
N VAL A 81 5.49 -11.94 8.96
CA VAL A 81 4.56 -10.88 8.55
C VAL A 81 5.30 -9.83 7.73
N LEU A 82 4.68 -9.41 6.64
CA LEU A 82 5.14 -8.34 5.78
C LEU A 82 4.25 -7.09 5.96
N VAL A 83 4.89 -5.95 6.14
CA VAL A 83 4.24 -4.63 6.07
C VAL A 83 4.89 -3.82 4.96
N THR A 84 4.10 -3.34 4.02
CA THR A 84 4.56 -2.51 2.89
C THR A 84 3.98 -1.11 2.99
N GLY A 85 4.78 -0.11 2.66
CA GLY A 85 4.34 1.28 2.58
C GLY A 85 4.88 1.95 1.32
N GLY A 86 4.14 2.92 0.82
CA GLY A 86 4.56 3.73 -0.32
C GLY A 86 4.71 2.96 -1.62
N VAL A 87 3.85 1.96 -1.87
CA VAL A 87 3.70 1.38 -3.21
C VAL A 87 3.30 2.49 -4.19
N HIS A 88 2.38 3.36 -3.79
CA HIS A 88 2.26 4.69 -4.40
C HIS A 88 2.97 5.70 -3.52
N GLY A 89 3.93 6.42 -4.10
CA GLY A 89 4.77 7.29 -3.30
C GLY A 89 4.07 8.55 -2.79
N TYR A 90 3.03 9.05 -3.48
CA TYR A 90 2.27 10.21 -3.01
C TYR A 90 1.52 9.96 -1.69
N GLU A 91 1.24 8.68 -1.38
CA GLU A 91 0.52 8.21 -0.19
C GLU A 91 1.47 8.22 1.03
N THR A 92 1.64 9.43 1.55
CA THR A 92 2.48 9.79 2.69
C THR A 92 2.27 8.94 3.92
N SER A 93 1.02 8.74 4.37
CA SER A 93 0.78 8.05 5.64
C SER A 93 1.13 6.57 5.56
N GLY A 94 1.05 5.94 4.39
CA GLY A 94 1.53 4.56 4.21
C GLY A 94 3.02 4.43 4.50
N VAL A 95 3.84 5.38 3.98
CA VAL A 95 5.28 5.41 4.24
C VAL A 95 5.58 5.72 5.70
N GLN A 96 4.96 6.76 6.23
CA GLN A 96 5.26 7.26 7.57
C GLN A 96 4.68 6.36 8.67
N GLY A 97 3.56 5.70 8.40
CA GLY A 97 2.93 4.67 9.24
C GLY A 97 3.79 3.42 9.36
N ALA A 98 4.34 2.91 8.25
CA ALA A 98 5.28 1.79 8.27
C ALA A 98 6.52 2.10 9.13
N LEU A 99 7.11 3.29 8.98
CA LEU A 99 8.24 3.74 9.79
C LEU A 99 7.85 3.93 11.26
N ARG A 100 6.69 4.53 11.52
CA ARG A 100 6.18 4.74 12.88
C ARG A 100 6.00 3.40 13.59
N PHE A 101 5.39 2.42 12.94
CA PHE A 101 5.22 1.07 13.48
C PHE A 101 6.56 0.46 13.91
N VAL A 102 7.60 0.56 13.07
CA VAL A 102 8.95 0.07 13.42
C VAL A 102 9.50 0.78 14.66
N HIS A 103 9.31 2.10 14.75
CA HIS A 103 9.81 2.91 15.86
C HIS A 103 9.00 2.77 17.17
N SER A 104 7.76 2.27 17.12
CA SER A 104 6.88 2.17 18.28
C SER A 104 6.68 0.73 18.75
N SER A 105 5.93 -0.06 18.00
CA SER A 105 5.33 -1.31 18.48
C SER A 105 5.91 -2.55 17.83
N ALA A 106 6.64 -2.43 16.72
CA ALA A 106 7.18 -3.60 16.03
C ALA A 106 8.12 -4.44 16.92
N ALA A 107 8.89 -3.83 17.83
CA ALA A 107 9.74 -4.56 18.78
C ALA A 107 8.94 -5.38 19.82
N HIS A 108 7.70 -4.98 20.11
CA HIS A 108 6.79 -5.79 20.93
C HIS A 108 6.34 -7.03 20.15
N TYR A 109 5.87 -6.84 18.92
CA TYR A 109 5.38 -7.92 18.08
C TYR A 109 6.48 -8.86 17.57
N SER A 110 7.72 -8.41 17.44
CA SER A 110 8.85 -9.27 17.00
C SER A 110 9.17 -10.41 17.98
N LYS A 111 8.61 -10.36 19.19
CA LYS A 111 8.68 -11.48 20.14
C LYS A 111 7.88 -12.69 19.67
N GLU A 112 6.82 -12.47 18.90
CA GLU A 112 5.91 -13.52 18.41
C GLU A 112 6.02 -13.73 16.89
N PHE A 113 6.45 -12.71 16.14
CA PHE A 113 6.54 -12.73 14.68
C PHE A 113 7.96 -12.49 14.18
N ASN A 114 8.29 -13.07 13.02
CA ASN A 114 9.34 -12.53 12.16
C ASN A 114 8.74 -11.37 11.35
N ILE A 115 9.24 -10.15 11.54
CA ILE A 115 8.66 -8.95 10.92
C ILE A 115 9.56 -8.47 9.79
N ILE A 116 8.96 -8.23 8.63
CA ILE A 116 9.56 -7.57 7.47
C ILE A 116 8.79 -6.28 7.21
N VAL A 117 9.49 -5.15 7.11
CA VAL A 117 8.90 -3.85 6.75
C VAL A 117 9.64 -3.26 5.56
N ALA A 118 8.94 -3.02 4.45
CA ALA A 118 9.42 -2.26 3.30
C ALA A 118 8.69 -0.91 3.26
N PRO A 119 9.22 0.13 3.94
CA PRO A 119 8.45 1.32 4.28
C PRO A 119 8.23 2.29 3.10
N CYS A 120 9.00 2.19 2.03
CA CYS A 120 8.83 3.04 0.86
C CYS A 120 9.29 2.30 -0.40
N ILE A 121 8.32 1.72 -1.11
CA ILE A 121 8.55 0.94 -2.32
C ILE A 121 8.84 1.85 -3.52
N SER A 122 8.22 3.03 -3.57
CA SER A 122 8.28 3.96 -4.70
C SER A 122 8.86 5.33 -4.30
N PRO A 123 10.15 5.43 -3.96
CA PRO A 123 10.76 6.67 -3.45
C PRO A 123 10.76 7.83 -4.46
N TRP A 124 10.80 7.58 -5.77
CA TRP A 124 10.62 8.64 -6.77
C TRP A 124 9.20 9.22 -6.74
N GLY A 125 8.19 8.35 -6.65
CA GLY A 125 6.79 8.77 -6.49
C GLY A 125 6.60 9.53 -5.19
N TYR A 126 7.38 9.20 -4.16
CA TYR A 126 7.37 9.90 -2.89
C TYR A 126 7.88 11.32 -3.05
N GLU A 127 9.08 11.52 -3.61
CA GLU A 127 9.63 12.87 -3.78
C GLU A 127 8.81 13.74 -4.71
N THR A 128 8.21 13.17 -5.75
CA THR A 128 7.48 13.94 -6.77
C THR A 128 5.97 14.07 -6.52
N ILE A 129 5.46 13.36 -5.51
CA ILE A 129 4.02 13.24 -5.20
C ILE A 129 3.30 12.68 -6.44
N ASN A 130 3.62 11.44 -6.79
CA ASN A 130 3.03 10.72 -7.91
C ASN A 130 2.57 9.29 -7.54
N ARG A 131 1.49 8.88 -8.20
CA ARG A 131 0.99 7.50 -8.22
C ARG A 131 1.84 6.58 -9.09
N TRP A 132 2.28 7.06 -10.25
CA TRP A 132 3.12 6.29 -11.17
C TRP A 132 4.60 6.42 -10.86
N ASN A 133 5.41 5.56 -11.47
CA ASN A 133 6.85 5.72 -11.58
C ASN A 133 7.24 6.59 -12.81
N PRO A 134 8.54 6.89 -13.01
CA PRO A 134 9.01 7.72 -14.13
C PRO A 134 8.62 7.22 -15.53
N TYR A 135 8.27 5.94 -15.66
CA TYR A 135 7.91 5.28 -16.91
C TYR A 135 6.38 5.30 -17.18
N CYS A 136 5.63 6.05 -16.36
CA CYS A 136 4.17 6.09 -16.32
C CYS A 136 3.55 4.70 -16.10
N VAL A 137 4.18 3.89 -15.25
CA VAL A 137 3.67 2.59 -14.79
C VAL A 137 3.13 2.74 -13.38
N ASP A 138 1.99 2.12 -13.08
CA ASP A 138 1.41 2.05 -11.74
C ASP A 138 2.02 0.85 -11.00
N PRO A 139 2.85 1.05 -9.94
CA PRO A 139 3.45 -0.06 -9.21
C PRO A 139 2.39 -1.02 -8.62
N ASN A 140 1.26 -0.52 -8.11
CA ASN A 140 0.19 -1.33 -7.53
C ASN A 140 -0.73 -1.98 -8.59
N ARG A 141 -0.30 -2.02 -9.85
CA ARG A 141 -0.86 -2.85 -10.92
C ARG A 141 0.21 -3.73 -11.58
N SER A 142 1.37 -3.86 -10.93
CA SER A 142 2.58 -4.42 -11.53
C SER A 142 3.19 -5.56 -10.69
N PHE A 143 2.52 -6.05 -9.65
CA PHE A 143 3.03 -7.16 -8.85
C PHE A 143 2.73 -8.53 -9.48
N TYR A 144 3.47 -8.84 -10.55
CA TYR A 144 3.43 -10.12 -11.26
C TYR A 144 4.79 -10.43 -11.90
N GLN A 145 4.99 -11.66 -12.36
CA GLN A 145 6.26 -12.07 -12.99
C GLN A 145 6.58 -11.22 -14.22
N GLN A 146 7.84 -10.82 -14.38
CA GLN A 146 8.26 -9.89 -15.44
C GLN A 146 7.57 -8.52 -15.33
N SER A 147 7.45 -8.02 -14.10
CA SER A 147 6.88 -6.71 -13.79
C SER A 147 7.54 -5.58 -14.61
N PRO A 148 6.74 -4.64 -15.16
CA PRO A 148 7.25 -3.43 -15.79
C PRO A 148 7.63 -2.33 -14.78
N SER A 149 7.48 -2.58 -13.47
CA SER A 149 7.83 -1.66 -12.39
C SER A 149 9.04 -2.20 -11.66
N ASP A 150 10.14 -1.44 -11.67
CA ASP A 150 11.35 -1.73 -10.90
C ASP A 150 11.03 -1.87 -9.40
N GLU A 151 10.11 -1.03 -8.92
CA GLU A 151 9.64 -1.01 -7.54
C GLU A 151 9.05 -2.37 -7.12
N ALA A 152 8.07 -2.85 -7.89
CA ALA A 152 7.40 -4.13 -7.64
C ALA A 152 8.35 -5.31 -7.87
N ALA A 153 9.13 -5.28 -8.96
CA ALA A 153 10.09 -6.34 -9.30
C ALA A 153 11.12 -6.55 -8.18
N ALA A 154 11.67 -5.46 -7.63
CA ALA A 154 12.69 -5.53 -6.60
C ALA A 154 12.14 -6.15 -5.30
N LEU A 155 10.91 -5.78 -4.89
CA LEU A 155 10.29 -6.35 -3.68
C LEU A 155 9.97 -7.83 -3.87
N MET A 156 9.38 -8.20 -5.00
CA MET A 156 9.08 -9.60 -5.32
C MET A 156 10.37 -10.44 -5.36
N HIS A 157 11.44 -9.92 -5.98
CA HIS A 157 12.73 -10.60 -6.00
C HIS A 157 13.28 -10.81 -4.59
N MET A 158 13.28 -9.76 -3.75
CA MET A 158 13.74 -9.85 -2.36
C MET A 158 13.00 -10.94 -1.57
N LEU A 159 11.67 -11.01 -1.68
CA LEU A 159 10.87 -12.00 -0.98
C LEU A 159 11.11 -13.42 -1.50
N THR A 160 11.30 -13.61 -2.81
CA THR A 160 11.69 -14.93 -3.34
C THR A 160 13.04 -15.40 -2.82
N GLN A 161 14.00 -14.48 -2.59
CA GLN A 161 15.29 -14.82 -1.99
C GLN A 161 15.21 -15.14 -0.49
N LEU A 162 14.17 -14.70 0.22
CA LEU A 162 13.98 -15.05 1.63
C LEU A 162 13.47 -16.48 1.83
N GLU A 163 12.89 -17.11 0.80
CA GLU A 163 12.36 -18.49 0.82
C GLU A 163 11.44 -18.78 2.03
N THR A 164 10.79 -17.75 2.57
CA THR A 164 9.98 -17.84 3.79
C THR A 164 8.53 -17.53 3.46
N PRO A 165 7.58 -18.44 3.75
CA PRO A 165 6.16 -18.16 3.54
C PRO A 165 5.69 -17.04 4.47
N LEU A 166 4.80 -16.20 3.95
CA LEU A 166 4.20 -15.11 4.71
C LEU A 166 2.88 -15.60 5.32
N LEU A 167 2.71 -15.40 6.62
CA LEU A 167 1.41 -15.59 7.28
C LEU A 167 0.50 -14.41 6.98
N ALA A 168 1.04 -13.19 7.01
CA ALA A 168 0.27 -11.98 6.76
C ALA A 168 1.02 -10.93 5.91
N HIS A 169 0.26 -10.15 5.16
CA HIS A 169 0.72 -9.02 4.37
C HIS A 169 -0.24 -7.83 4.53
N ILE A 170 0.22 -6.76 5.19
CA ILE A 170 -0.53 -5.51 5.37
C ILE A 170 0.10 -4.43 4.50
N ASP A 171 -0.62 -3.99 3.49
CA ASP A 171 -0.16 -3.01 2.51
C ASP A 171 -0.80 -1.64 2.77
N LEU A 172 0.03 -0.64 3.05
CA LEU A 172 -0.43 0.65 3.57
C LEU A 172 -0.63 1.68 2.46
N HIS A 173 -1.89 2.04 2.24
CA HIS A 173 -2.32 2.94 1.17
C HIS A 173 -3.19 4.10 1.68
N GLU A 174 -3.42 5.06 0.80
CA GLU A 174 -4.33 6.19 0.98
C GLU A 174 -5.17 6.40 -0.28
N THR A 175 -6.40 6.88 -0.09
CA THR A 175 -7.23 7.45 -1.15
C THR A 175 -7.27 8.96 -0.93
N THR A 176 -7.05 9.76 -1.96
CA THR A 176 -6.96 11.23 -1.85
C THR A 176 -7.89 11.94 -2.83
N ASP A 177 -8.15 13.23 -2.62
CA ASP A 177 -8.82 14.09 -3.60
C ASP A 177 -8.04 14.14 -4.93
N THR A 178 -6.71 13.94 -4.88
CA THR A 178 -5.84 13.89 -6.06
C THR A 178 -6.00 12.63 -6.90
N ASP A 179 -6.60 11.55 -6.38
CA ASP A 179 -6.99 10.41 -7.21
C ASP A 179 -8.00 10.82 -8.28
N ASN A 180 -8.99 11.63 -7.89
CA ASN A 180 -10.03 12.10 -8.81
C ASN A 180 -9.58 13.32 -9.64
N SER A 181 -8.85 14.26 -9.04
CA SER A 181 -8.49 15.52 -9.71
C SER A 181 -7.25 15.43 -10.60
N GLU A 182 -6.30 14.53 -10.30
CA GLU A 182 -5.01 14.47 -11.00
C GLU A 182 -4.71 13.08 -11.60
N PHE A 183 -4.80 12.01 -10.79
CA PHE A 183 -4.32 10.69 -11.23
C PHE A 183 -5.28 9.96 -12.16
N MET A 184 -6.59 9.98 -11.91
CA MET A 184 -7.57 9.37 -12.81
C MET A 184 -7.63 10.07 -14.17
N PRO A 185 -7.66 11.42 -14.26
CA PRO A 185 -7.59 12.10 -15.55
C PRO A 185 -6.30 11.81 -16.31
N ALA A 186 -5.15 11.73 -15.62
CA ALA A 186 -3.89 11.33 -16.24
C ALA A 186 -3.96 9.90 -16.79
N LEU A 187 -4.52 8.95 -16.03
CA LEU A 187 -4.72 7.56 -16.44
C LEU A 187 -5.60 7.44 -17.68
N ASP A 188 -6.73 8.13 -17.68
CA ASP A 188 -7.66 8.19 -18.79
C ASP A 188 -6.98 8.75 -20.05
N ALA A 189 -6.22 9.85 -19.91
CA ALA A 189 -5.44 10.41 -21.01
C ALA A 189 -4.38 9.44 -21.54
N ARG A 190 -3.67 8.73 -20.65
CA ARG A 190 -2.64 7.75 -21.00
C ARG A 190 -3.21 6.57 -21.77
N ASP A 191 -4.34 6.05 -21.30
CA ASP A 191 -4.93 4.80 -21.78
C ASP A 191 -6.03 5.01 -22.83
N ALA A 192 -6.27 6.27 -23.22
CA ALA A 192 -7.33 6.70 -24.13
C ALA A 192 -8.73 6.26 -23.68
N LYS A 193 -8.98 6.41 -22.38
CA LYS A 193 -10.26 6.10 -21.74
C LYS A 193 -10.92 7.35 -21.18
N GLU A 194 -12.18 7.21 -20.82
CA GLU A 194 -12.95 8.19 -20.06
C GLU A 194 -13.69 7.42 -18.97
N THR A 195 -13.33 7.66 -17.73
CA THR A 195 -13.83 6.99 -16.53
C THR A 195 -14.81 7.90 -15.80
N VAL A 196 -15.99 7.38 -15.50
CA VAL A 196 -16.89 8.05 -14.55
C VAL A 196 -16.26 7.97 -13.16
N LEU A 197 -15.94 9.13 -12.59
CA LEU A 197 -15.40 9.22 -11.24
C LEU A 197 -16.46 8.81 -10.22
N SER A 198 -16.07 7.99 -9.25
CA SER A 198 -16.82 7.78 -8.02
C SER A 198 -16.50 8.89 -7.03
N GLU A 199 -17.38 9.10 -6.05
CA GLU A 199 -17.08 9.93 -4.89
C GLU A 199 -15.84 9.40 -4.14
N ILE A 200 -15.04 10.31 -3.58
CA ILE A 200 -13.94 9.96 -2.66
C ILE A 200 -14.57 9.59 -1.31
N PRO A 201 -14.35 8.38 -0.78
CA PRO A 201 -14.93 7.96 0.49
C PRO A 201 -14.37 8.78 1.66
N ASP A 202 -15.23 9.45 2.42
CA ASP A 202 -14.81 10.22 3.60
C ASP A 202 -14.55 9.30 4.80
N GLY A 203 -13.33 8.76 4.87
CA GLY A 203 -12.84 8.01 6.03
C GLY A 203 -11.95 6.82 5.64
N PHE A 204 -11.53 6.07 6.66
CA PHE A 204 -10.73 4.87 6.48
C PHE A 204 -11.55 3.69 5.95
N TYR A 205 -11.00 2.91 5.02
CA TYR A 205 -11.56 1.62 4.62
C TYR A 205 -10.47 0.61 4.29
N LEU A 206 -10.86 -0.64 4.02
CA LEU A 206 -9.99 -1.72 3.62
C LEU A 206 -10.38 -2.29 2.26
N VAL A 207 -9.36 -2.74 1.52
CA VAL A 207 -9.50 -3.57 0.34
C VAL A 207 -9.00 -4.98 0.68
N GLY A 208 -9.94 -5.92 0.81
CA GLY A 208 -9.66 -7.34 0.95
C GLY A 208 -9.54 -8.07 -0.40
N ASP A 209 -9.06 -9.31 -0.36
CA ASP A 209 -9.06 -10.18 -1.55
C ASP A 209 -10.41 -10.87 -1.72
N LEU A 210 -11.02 -10.70 -2.90
CA LEU A 210 -12.25 -11.38 -3.27
C LEU A 210 -12.15 -12.91 -3.20
N GLN A 211 -10.96 -13.47 -3.45
CA GLN A 211 -10.73 -14.92 -3.43
C GLN A 211 -10.39 -15.45 -2.04
N ASN A 212 -9.87 -14.59 -1.15
CA ASN A 212 -9.57 -14.92 0.24
C ASN A 212 -9.94 -13.74 1.16
N PRO A 213 -11.24 -13.50 1.44
CA PRO A 213 -11.70 -12.27 2.09
C PRO A 213 -11.20 -12.06 3.51
N CYS A 214 -11.00 -13.15 4.26
CA CYS A 214 -10.68 -13.14 5.69
C CYS A 214 -11.53 -12.14 6.49
N THR A 215 -12.86 -12.24 6.38
CA THR A 215 -13.85 -11.30 6.91
C THR A 215 -13.59 -10.88 8.36
N GLU A 216 -13.33 -11.82 9.27
CA GLU A 216 -13.08 -11.57 10.69
C GLU A 216 -11.77 -10.79 10.92
N PHE A 217 -10.74 -11.06 10.11
CA PHE A 217 -9.48 -10.32 10.12
C PHE A 217 -9.70 -8.86 9.68
N GLN A 218 -10.42 -8.64 8.57
CA GLN A 218 -10.76 -7.28 8.12
C GLN A 218 -11.61 -6.56 9.18
N HIS A 219 -12.56 -7.26 9.81
CA HIS A 219 -13.39 -6.70 10.87
C HIS A 219 -12.56 -6.25 12.08
N ALA A 220 -11.61 -7.06 12.52
CA ALA A 220 -10.74 -6.71 13.64
C ALA A 220 -9.92 -5.45 13.35
N ILE A 221 -9.41 -5.30 12.13
CA ILE A 221 -8.69 -4.11 11.68
C ILE A 221 -9.60 -2.88 11.70
N ILE A 222 -10.81 -2.97 11.13
CA ILE A 222 -11.80 -1.88 11.18
C ILE A 222 -12.10 -1.47 12.62
N GLN A 223 -12.31 -2.42 13.54
CA GLN A 223 -12.56 -2.12 14.95
C GLN A 223 -11.36 -1.47 15.66
N GLY A 224 -10.14 -1.85 15.29
CA GLY A 224 -8.91 -1.23 15.78
C GLY A 224 -8.80 0.22 15.33
N VAL A 225 -8.97 0.45 14.03
CA VAL A 225 -8.79 1.76 13.38
C VAL A 225 -9.92 2.73 13.72
N ALA A 226 -11.16 2.25 13.90
CA ALA A 226 -12.31 3.07 14.28
C ALA A 226 -12.15 3.80 15.63
N LYS A 227 -11.17 3.39 16.45
CA LYS A 227 -10.80 4.07 17.70
C LYS A 227 -9.93 5.31 17.47
N ILE A 228 -9.32 5.41 16.29
CA ILE A 228 -8.34 6.45 15.93
C ILE A 228 -8.93 7.42 14.92
N THR A 229 -9.61 6.92 13.91
CA THR A 229 -10.18 7.73 12.82
C THR A 229 -11.56 7.19 12.42
N HIS A 230 -12.35 7.99 11.71
CA HIS A 230 -13.66 7.57 11.24
C HIS A 230 -13.54 6.59 10.07
N ILE A 231 -14.47 5.64 10.00
CA ILE A 231 -14.55 4.63 8.94
C ILE A 231 -15.43 5.19 7.82
N ALA A 232 -14.99 5.01 6.57
CA ALA A 232 -15.71 5.49 5.40
C ALA A 232 -17.13 4.91 5.36
N PRO A 233 -18.17 5.75 5.18
CA PRO A 233 -19.49 5.26 4.86
C PRO A 233 -19.55 4.73 3.43
N ALA A 234 -20.58 3.95 3.14
CA ALA A 234 -20.95 3.64 1.77
C ALA A 234 -21.64 4.84 1.10
N ASP A 235 -21.53 4.95 -0.22
CA ASP A 235 -22.33 5.85 -1.04
C ASP A 235 -23.82 5.44 -1.09
N GLU A 236 -24.64 6.20 -1.81
CA GLU A 236 -26.07 5.93 -1.96
C GLU A 236 -26.41 4.58 -2.63
N HIS A 237 -25.42 3.92 -3.24
CA HIS A 237 -25.54 2.61 -3.87
C HIS A 237 -25.00 1.48 -2.98
N GLY A 238 -24.55 1.78 -1.76
CA GLY A 238 -23.96 0.77 -0.88
C GLY A 238 -22.55 0.37 -1.32
N CYS A 239 -21.82 1.28 -1.97
CA CYS A 239 -20.48 1.07 -2.50
C CYS A 239 -19.44 2.00 -1.87
N ILE A 240 -18.17 1.60 -1.94
CA ILE A 240 -17.00 2.48 -1.80
C ILE A 240 -16.20 2.37 -3.10
N ILE A 241 -15.88 3.51 -3.72
CA ILE A 241 -15.17 3.61 -5.01
C ILE A 241 -15.74 2.70 -6.13
N GLY A 242 -17.07 2.56 -6.15
CA GLY A 242 -17.80 1.74 -7.12
C GLY A 242 -17.85 0.24 -6.81
N ALA A 243 -17.35 -0.19 -5.66
CA ALA A 243 -17.38 -1.57 -5.21
C ALA A 243 -18.33 -1.76 -4.02
N SER A 244 -19.22 -2.74 -4.09
CA SER A 244 -20.15 -3.03 -2.99
C SER A 244 -19.40 -3.44 -1.72
N LEU A 245 -19.85 -2.96 -0.58
CA LEU A 245 -19.30 -3.34 0.72
C LEU A 245 -19.49 -4.85 0.96
N SER A 246 -18.45 -5.51 1.44
CA SER A 246 -18.54 -6.87 2.00
C SER A 246 -19.00 -6.83 3.46
N GLN A 247 -18.61 -5.77 4.18
CA GLN A 247 -18.99 -5.41 5.54
C GLN A 247 -18.70 -3.90 5.75
N PRO A 248 -19.16 -3.27 6.85
CA PRO A 248 -18.85 -1.85 7.11
C PRO A 248 -17.35 -1.55 7.00
N GLY A 249 -17.00 -0.60 6.11
CA GLY A 249 -15.62 -0.17 5.86
C GLY A 249 -14.75 -1.12 5.03
N VAL A 250 -15.31 -2.15 4.39
CA VAL A 250 -14.51 -3.13 3.63
C VAL A 250 -15.14 -3.39 2.27
N ILE A 251 -14.30 -3.34 1.23
CA ILE A 251 -14.61 -3.81 -0.13
C ILE A 251 -13.61 -4.91 -0.52
N ASN A 252 -13.97 -5.73 -1.52
CA ASN A 252 -13.09 -6.79 -1.99
C ASN A 252 -12.79 -6.67 -3.48
N TYR A 253 -11.51 -6.81 -3.83
CA TYR A 253 -11.03 -6.86 -5.21
C TYR A 253 -10.32 -8.18 -5.51
N PRO A 254 -10.28 -8.64 -6.78
CA PRO A 254 -9.46 -9.77 -7.16
C PRO A 254 -7.98 -9.33 -7.22
N THR A 255 -7.35 -9.20 -6.06
CA THR A 255 -6.06 -8.49 -5.86
C THR A 255 -4.95 -9.08 -6.73
N GLN A 256 -4.82 -10.40 -6.76
CA GLN A 256 -3.83 -11.10 -7.59
C GLN A 256 -4.07 -10.86 -9.09
N LYS A 257 -5.31 -10.96 -9.56
CA LYS A 257 -5.66 -10.74 -10.98
C LYS A 257 -5.35 -9.31 -11.44
N LEU A 258 -5.48 -8.35 -10.54
CA LEU A 258 -5.23 -6.94 -10.81
C LEU A 258 -3.77 -6.53 -10.57
N GLY A 259 -2.91 -7.45 -10.09
CA GLY A 259 -1.49 -7.17 -9.83
C GLY A 259 -1.26 -6.21 -8.66
N LEU A 260 -2.14 -6.23 -7.65
CA LEU A 260 -1.96 -5.43 -6.42
C LEU A 260 -0.87 -6.04 -5.53
N CYS A 261 -0.23 -5.19 -4.73
CA CYS A 261 0.83 -5.56 -3.79
C CYS A 261 0.36 -6.62 -2.78
N SER A 262 -0.78 -6.40 -2.11
CA SER A 262 -1.34 -7.40 -1.19
C SER A 262 -1.60 -8.76 -1.86
N GLY A 263 -1.84 -8.79 -3.17
CA GLY A 263 -2.21 -9.98 -3.94
C GLY A 263 -1.06 -10.88 -4.43
N PHE A 264 0.21 -10.46 -4.37
CA PHE A 264 1.33 -11.33 -4.86
C PHE A 264 1.91 -12.26 -3.80
N SER A 265 1.61 -11.99 -2.52
CA SER A 265 2.34 -12.57 -1.39
C SER A 265 1.92 -13.99 -0.99
N ASP A 266 0.81 -14.49 -1.56
CA ASP A 266 0.13 -15.74 -1.15
C ASP A 266 -0.12 -15.87 0.37
N ALA A 267 -0.09 -14.75 1.10
CA ALA A 267 -0.28 -14.73 2.55
C ALA A 267 -1.71 -15.13 2.93
N LYS A 268 -1.85 -15.87 4.05
CA LYS A 268 -3.18 -16.25 4.56
C LYS A 268 -4.01 -15.02 4.90
N TYR A 269 -3.41 -14.04 5.57
CA TYR A 269 -4.08 -12.78 5.94
C TYR A 269 -3.52 -11.63 5.12
N ALA A 270 -4.31 -11.06 4.23
CA ALA A 270 -3.88 -9.95 3.40
C ALA A 270 -4.91 -8.81 3.42
N THR A 271 -4.43 -7.57 3.44
CA THR A 271 -5.28 -6.40 3.31
C THR A 271 -4.49 -5.24 2.71
N THR A 272 -5.19 -4.34 2.03
CA THR A 272 -4.69 -3.02 1.68
C THR A 272 -5.50 -2.00 2.47
N THR A 273 -4.83 -1.14 3.24
CA THR A 273 -5.49 -0.07 4.01
C THR A 273 -5.72 1.14 3.12
N GLU A 274 -6.76 1.92 3.37
CA GLU A 274 -7.05 3.12 2.58
C GLU A 274 -7.45 4.23 3.54
N VAL A 275 -6.48 5.05 3.95
CA VAL A 275 -6.71 6.28 4.74
C VAL A 275 -7.16 7.40 3.82
N TYR A 276 -8.07 8.27 4.29
CA TYR A 276 -8.43 9.50 3.60
C TYR A 276 -7.86 10.74 4.32
N PRO A 277 -6.75 11.33 3.83
CA PRO A 277 -6.06 12.42 4.53
C PRO A 277 -6.66 13.81 4.28
N ASP A 278 -7.48 13.99 3.25
CA ASP A 278 -8.03 15.30 2.86
C ASP A 278 -9.34 15.66 3.61
N SER A 279 -9.83 14.75 4.47
CA SER A 279 -11.00 15.02 5.31
C SER A 279 -10.73 16.18 6.28
N PRO A 280 -11.69 17.10 6.49
CA PRO A 280 -11.55 18.17 7.49
C PRO A 280 -11.52 17.64 8.94
N LEU A 281 -11.81 16.36 9.15
CA LEU A 281 -11.84 15.70 10.45
C LEU A 281 -10.48 15.14 10.90
N VAL A 282 -9.49 15.10 9.99
CA VAL A 282 -8.20 14.44 10.25
C VAL A 282 -7.02 15.40 10.06
N ASN A 283 -5.84 14.92 10.40
CA ASN A 283 -4.55 15.56 10.11
C ASN A 283 -3.49 14.47 9.88
N ASP A 284 -2.29 14.89 9.46
CA ASP A 284 -1.19 13.97 9.12
C ASP A 284 -0.89 12.93 10.22
N GLU A 285 -0.89 13.32 11.49
CA GLU A 285 -0.61 12.39 12.59
C GLU A 285 -1.77 11.41 12.80
N ASN A 286 -3.03 11.83 12.64
CA ASN A 286 -4.18 10.94 12.68
C ASN A 286 -4.07 9.85 11.60
N CYS A 287 -3.70 10.24 10.37
CA CYS A 287 -3.47 9.33 9.26
C CYS A 287 -2.37 8.32 9.56
N ILE A 288 -1.22 8.78 10.08
CA ILE A 288 -0.11 7.90 10.49
C ILE A 288 -0.55 6.91 11.57
N LEU A 289 -1.28 7.39 12.59
CA LEU A 289 -1.76 6.55 13.69
C LEU A 289 -2.81 5.54 13.22
N ALA A 290 -3.65 5.88 12.23
CA ALA A 290 -4.60 4.94 11.63
C ALA A 290 -3.88 3.77 10.95
N GLN A 291 -2.80 4.05 10.21
CA GLN A 291 -1.97 3.00 9.58
C GLN A 291 -1.31 2.09 10.63
N VAL A 292 -0.76 2.67 11.70
CA VAL A 292 -0.17 1.89 12.80
C VAL A 292 -1.23 1.03 13.47
N ALA A 293 -2.39 1.59 13.81
CA ALA A 293 -3.49 0.86 14.42
C ALA A 293 -3.99 -0.28 13.53
N ALA A 294 -3.95 -0.12 12.20
CA ALA A 294 -4.31 -1.18 11.27
C ALA A 294 -3.35 -2.37 11.36
N VAL A 295 -2.03 -2.10 11.38
CA VAL A 295 -0.99 -3.13 11.55
C VAL A 295 -1.11 -3.81 12.92
N GLU A 296 -1.25 -3.04 14.00
CA GLU A 296 -1.38 -3.58 15.36
C GLU A 296 -2.63 -4.47 15.49
N ALA A 297 -3.78 -4.01 15.00
CA ALA A 297 -5.02 -4.78 15.04
C ALA A 297 -4.95 -6.07 14.22
N ALA A 298 -4.26 -6.03 13.06
CA ALA A 298 -3.99 -7.21 12.25
C ALA A 298 -3.16 -8.25 13.02
N LEU A 299 -2.08 -7.81 13.69
CA LEU A 299 -1.20 -8.68 14.46
C LEU A 299 -1.89 -9.23 15.72
N ASP A 300 -2.63 -8.40 16.44
CA ASP A 300 -3.39 -8.80 17.62
C ASP A 300 -4.44 -9.87 17.29
N PHE A 301 -5.14 -9.72 16.16
CA PHE A 301 -6.07 -10.73 15.67
C PHE A 301 -5.37 -12.09 15.45
N ILE A 302 -4.21 -12.07 14.80
CA ILE A 302 -3.45 -13.29 14.50
C ILE A 302 -2.97 -13.97 15.80
N LEU A 303 -2.52 -13.18 16.79
CA LEU A 303 -2.14 -13.71 18.10
C LEU A 303 -3.33 -14.36 18.82
N ALA A 304 -4.50 -13.70 18.81
CA ALA A 304 -5.71 -14.23 19.44
C ALA A 304 -6.17 -15.54 18.78
N GLU A 305 -6.17 -15.62 17.45
CA GLU A 305 -6.48 -16.83 16.69
C GLU A 305 -5.47 -17.96 17.00
N GLY A 306 -4.17 -17.65 17.05
CA GLY A 306 -3.13 -18.63 17.37
C GLY A 306 -3.24 -19.19 18.80
N CYS A 307 -3.75 -18.41 19.75
CA CYS A 307 -4.06 -18.86 21.10
C CYS A 307 -5.32 -19.72 21.18
N ALA A 308 -6.28 -19.55 20.28
CA ALA A 308 -7.52 -20.34 20.25
C ALA A 308 -7.34 -21.76 19.66
N VAL A 309 -6.22 -22.02 18.97
CA VAL A 309 -5.91 -23.29 18.29
C VAL A 309 -4.88 -24.14 19.07
N LYS A 310 -4.45 -23.70 20.25
CA LYS A 310 -3.62 -24.50 21.19
C LYS A 310 -4.47 -25.14 22.27
#